data_AF-A0A3D1BJR8-F1
#
_entry.id   AF-A0A3D1BJR8-F1
#
_cell.length_a   1.000
_cell.length_b   1.000
_cell.length_c   1.000
_cell.angle_alpha   90.00
_cell.angle_beta   90.00
_cell.angle_gamma   90.00
#
_symmetry.space_group_name_H-M   'P 1'
#
loop_
_entity.id
_entity.type
_entity.pdbx_description
1 polymer ?
#
loop_
_entity_poly.entity_id
_entity_poly.type
_entity_poly.pdbx_seq_one_letter_code
_entity_poly.pdbx_strand_id
1 'polypeptide(L)'
;MIISKKVKTIFLIVLGVLILSGGGYLLWRINQPETVAPEDSEAGLLNCPDDYTEFSMPEDDEGALYCVDGEWVVTMPLACYKSVYDVCVDGEPGWVTYVAPTPPTTYTLRYTAGSNGSLTGSATQTVNKGSSGTAVTAVPDSGYEFSKWSDDITTNPRTDSNVQGNITVTAEFLVESSTITLTYMAGPNGSLTGNTSQTIELGEDGTAVTAVADSGYRFVKWHDGVTDNPRIDKNVYGPLAVTAEFEVGFPTSYTLGYDIWLDEDGNKNGTLTGDIAQTVDPAGYGTAVTAVPNTGYHFTQWHDGVTDNPRTDGPVYGDLYSYAQFTVGGEEPQVPPGTGDTVPQTGIFDTVLGTVSVGTAFILLGGLVSQYSKLNYMFDSISERSRFKKDLRRERRINRRRSKLEKRFK
;
A
#
# COMPACT_ATOMS: atom_id res chain seq x y z
N MET A 1 10.37 61.25 18.29
CA MET A 1 9.02 61.86 18.36
C MET A 1 8.18 61.01 19.31
N ILE A 2 8.08 61.43 20.57
CA ILE A 2 7.37 60.70 21.62
C ILE A 2 5.88 60.98 21.46
N ILE A 3 5.20 60.08 20.74
CA ILE A 3 3.75 60.21 20.50
C ILE A 3 3.03 59.86 21.81
N SER A 4 2.35 60.86 22.37
CA SER A 4 1.64 60.77 23.65
C SER A 4 0.61 59.64 23.65
N LYS A 5 0.39 58.98 24.80
CA LYS A 5 -0.57 57.87 24.97
C LYS A 5 -1.96 58.19 24.41
N LYS A 6 -2.40 59.47 24.43
CA LYS A 6 -3.70 59.88 23.87
C LYS A 6 -3.78 59.76 22.35
N VAL A 7 -2.68 59.95 21.64
CA VAL A 7 -2.63 59.86 20.17
C VAL A 7 -2.65 58.40 19.70
N LYS A 8 -2.06 57.46 20.46
CA LYS A 8 -2.17 56.02 20.19
C LYS A 8 -3.60 55.49 20.38
N THR A 9 -4.33 55.99 21.38
CA THR A 9 -5.73 55.60 21.60
C THR A 9 -6.63 56.13 20.48
N ILE A 10 -6.44 57.37 20.02
CA ILE A 10 -7.19 57.92 18.89
C ILE A 10 -6.86 57.16 17.60
N PHE A 11 -5.59 56.79 17.37
CA PHE A 11 -5.21 56.02 16.19
C PHE A 11 -5.81 54.60 16.19
N LEU A 12 -5.92 53.96 17.36
CA LEU A 12 -6.58 52.65 17.50
C LEU A 12 -8.10 52.74 17.36
N ILE A 13 -8.73 53.84 17.80
CA ILE A 13 -10.16 54.06 17.60
C ILE A 13 -10.46 54.36 16.12
N VAL A 14 -9.62 55.15 15.45
CA VAL A 14 -9.77 55.44 14.01
C VAL A 14 -9.50 54.18 13.16
N LEU A 15 -8.52 53.35 13.53
CA LEU A 15 -8.28 52.06 12.88
C LEU A 15 -9.41 51.06 13.16
N GLY A 16 -9.98 51.06 14.37
CA GLY A 16 -11.14 50.24 14.73
C GLY A 16 -12.42 50.65 14.01
N VAL A 17 -12.65 51.95 13.81
CA VAL A 17 -13.79 52.47 13.03
C VAL A 17 -13.62 52.20 11.53
N LEU A 18 -12.40 52.28 11.00
CA LEU A 18 -12.11 51.91 9.59
C LEU A 18 -12.28 50.41 9.31
N ILE A 19 -12.00 49.54 10.30
CA ILE A 19 -12.23 48.09 10.18
C ILE A 19 -13.72 47.74 10.32
N LEU A 20 -14.49 48.51 11.11
CA LEU A 20 -15.94 48.30 11.29
C LEU A 20 -16.81 48.93 10.20
N SER A 21 -16.35 49.99 9.50
CA SER A 21 -17.13 50.64 8.44
C SER A 21 -16.76 50.17 7.02
N GLY A 22 -15.61 49.52 6.82
CA GLY A 22 -15.13 49.09 5.50
C GLY A 22 -15.25 47.58 5.22
N GLY A 23 -15.22 46.73 6.25
CA GLY A 23 -15.16 45.27 6.08
C GLY A 23 -16.51 44.57 5.87
N GLY A 24 -17.62 45.17 6.30
CA GLY A 24 -18.96 44.54 6.22
C GLY A 24 -19.65 44.71 4.88
N TYR A 25 -19.29 45.74 4.09
CA TYR A 25 -19.98 46.04 2.83
C TYR A 25 -19.50 45.18 1.66
N LEU A 26 -18.28 44.61 1.75
CA LEU A 26 -17.72 43.72 0.72
C LEU A 26 -18.11 42.25 0.92
N LEU A 27 -18.49 41.84 2.14
CA LEU A 27 -18.97 40.48 2.45
C LEU A 27 -20.47 40.30 2.23
N TRP A 28 -21.25 41.38 2.16
CA TRP A 28 -22.69 41.32 1.89
C TRP A 28 -23.04 41.21 0.38
N ARG A 29 -22.15 41.63 -0.52
CA ARG A 29 -22.38 41.50 -1.98
C ARG A 29 -22.07 40.12 -2.57
N ILE A 30 -21.39 39.23 -1.86
CA ILE A 30 -20.94 37.92 -2.41
C ILE A 30 -21.95 36.79 -2.12
N ASN A 31 -22.97 37.03 -1.27
CA ASN A 31 -23.89 35.96 -0.83
C ASN A 31 -25.39 36.29 -0.94
N GLN A 32 -25.78 37.11 -1.92
CA GLN A 32 -27.18 37.15 -2.35
C GLN A 32 -27.38 36.05 -3.41
N PRO A 33 -28.31 35.08 -3.24
CA PRO A 33 -28.79 34.31 -4.37
C PRO A 33 -29.33 35.32 -5.40
N GLU A 34 -29.06 35.08 -6.69
CA GLU A 34 -29.58 35.89 -7.78
C GLU A 34 -31.02 36.29 -7.50
N THR A 35 -31.23 37.59 -7.31
CA THR A 35 -32.55 38.16 -7.18
C THR A 35 -33.30 37.78 -8.44
N VAL A 36 -34.31 36.93 -8.29
CA VAL A 36 -35.38 36.73 -9.26
C VAL A 36 -35.80 38.14 -9.70
N ALA A 37 -35.66 38.41 -11.01
CA ALA A 37 -36.26 39.59 -11.61
C ALA A 37 -37.74 39.65 -11.18
N PRO A 38 -38.36 40.83 -11.00
CA PRO A 38 -39.80 40.87 -10.87
C PRO A 38 -40.43 40.29 -12.16
N GLU A 39 -40.77 39.00 -12.13
CA GLU A 39 -41.86 38.47 -12.92
C GLU A 39 -43.11 39.22 -12.47
N ASP A 40 -43.88 39.70 -13.45
CA ASP A 40 -45.01 40.62 -13.31
C ASP A 40 -44.64 42.11 -13.26
N SER A 41 -43.83 42.54 -14.24
CA SER A 41 -44.20 43.78 -14.92
C SER A 41 -44.76 43.40 -16.29
N GLU A 42 -46.09 43.46 -16.41
CA GLU A 42 -46.75 43.60 -17.71
C GLU A 42 -46.37 44.95 -18.32
N ALA A 43 -45.11 45.10 -18.72
CA ALA A 43 -44.80 45.89 -19.89
C ALA A 43 -45.25 45.03 -21.07
N GLY A 44 -46.57 45.00 -21.28
CA GLY A 44 -47.14 44.49 -22.51
C GLY A 44 -46.36 45.09 -23.66
N LEU A 45 -45.95 44.25 -24.60
CA LEU A 45 -45.41 44.65 -25.89
C LEU A 45 -46.35 45.69 -26.48
N LEU A 46 -46.07 46.97 -26.25
CA LEU A 46 -46.80 48.05 -26.88
C LEU A 46 -46.23 48.15 -28.29
N ASN A 47 -46.75 47.27 -29.16
CA ASN A 47 -46.60 47.42 -30.60
C ASN A 47 -47.12 48.81 -30.94
N CYS A 48 -46.26 49.62 -31.53
CA CYS A 48 -46.63 50.94 -31.99
C CYS A 48 -47.70 50.80 -33.09
N PRO A 49 -48.89 51.38 -32.95
CA PRO A 49 -49.86 51.44 -34.03
C PRO A 49 -49.33 52.36 -35.13
N ASP A 50 -49.49 51.99 -36.40
CA ASP A 50 -49.04 52.74 -37.59
C ASP A 50 -49.72 54.12 -37.80
N ASP A 51 -50.38 54.66 -36.76
CA ASP A 51 -51.19 55.86 -36.82
C ASP A 51 -50.71 56.85 -35.76
N TYR A 52 -50.44 58.08 -36.20
CA TYR A 52 -49.89 59.18 -35.41
C TYR A 52 -50.80 59.47 -34.22
N THR A 53 -50.55 58.83 -33.08
CA THR A 53 -51.28 59.07 -31.84
C THR A 53 -50.37 59.85 -30.89
N GLU A 54 -50.66 61.14 -30.79
CA GLU A 54 -49.96 62.10 -29.93
C GLU A 54 -50.36 61.81 -28.46
N PHE A 55 -49.51 61.09 -27.72
CA PHE A 55 -49.68 60.90 -26.28
C PHE A 55 -49.04 62.07 -25.55
N SER A 56 -49.83 63.11 -25.29
CA SER A 56 -49.42 64.22 -24.43
C SER A 56 -49.55 63.78 -22.96
N MET A 57 -48.42 63.64 -22.26
CA MET A 57 -48.41 63.54 -20.80
C MET A 57 -48.74 64.91 -20.18
N PRO A 58 -49.33 64.95 -18.96
CA PRO A 58 -49.78 66.20 -18.34
C PRO A 58 -48.61 67.16 -18.14
N GLU A 59 -48.89 68.44 -18.41
CA GLU A 59 -48.02 69.59 -18.17
C GLU A 59 -47.30 69.46 -16.83
N ASP A 60 -45.98 69.28 -16.87
CA ASP A 60 -44.96 69.73 -15.91
C ASP A 60 -43.61 69.10 -16.34
N ASP A 61 -42.84 69.82 -17.17
CA ASP A 61 -41.38 69.66 -17.41
C ASP A 61 -40.78 68.32 -17.90
N GLU A 62 -41.50 67.44 -18.60
CA GLU A 62 -40.92 66.15 -19.06
C GLU A 62 -41.15 65.83 -20.55
N GLY A 63 -40.15 65.18 -21.11
CA GLY A 63 -40.00 64.90 -22.53
C GLY A 63 -41.16 64.18 -23.22
N ALA A 64 -41.32 64.43 -24.52
CA ALA A 64 -42.32 63.75 -25.34
C ALA A 64 -41.79 62.42 -25.91
N LEU A 65 -42.64 61.38 -25.84
CA LEU A 65 -42.41 60.07 -26.45
C LEU A 65 -43.09 60.04 -27.83
N TYR A 66 -42.32 59.83 -28.89
CA TYR A 66 -42.81 59.69 -30.26
C TYR A 66 -42.56 58.27 -30.75
N CYS A 67 -43.34 57.84 -31.74
CA CYS A 67 -43.04 56.64 -32.50
C CYS A 67 -42.79 57.04 -33.96
N VAL A 68 -41.63 56.70 -34.47
CA VAL A 68 -41.22 56.97 -35.86
C VAL A 68 -40.77 55.64 -36.45
N ASP A 69 -41.41 55.20 -37.53
CA ASP A 69 -41.10 53.94 -38.25
C ASP A 69 -41.06 52.67 -37.36
N GLY A 70 -41.91 52.61 -36.33
CA GLY A 70 -42.02 51.46 -35.42
C GLY A 70 -41.04 51.49 -34.24
N GLU A 71 -40.29 52.58 -34.05
CA GLU A 71 -39.30 52.73 -32.99
C GLU A 71 -39.64 53.93 -32.08
N TRP A 72 -39.54 53.72 -30.76
CA TRP A 72 -39.87 54.75 -29.76
C TRP A 72 -38.72 55.75 -29.61
N VAL A 73 -39.01 57.04 -29.79
CA VAL A 73 -38.07 58.16 -29.70
C VAL A 73 -38.47 59.07 -28.53
N VAL A 74 -37.52 59.36 -27.63
CA VAL A 74 -37.75 60.30 -26.51
C VAL A 74 -37.06 61.62 -26.82
N THR A 75 -37.79 62.73 -26.72
CA THR A 75 -37.20 64.08 -26.78
C THR A 75 -37.24 64.72 -25.41
N MET A 76 -36.14 65.33 -24.96
CA MET A 76 -36.11 66.10 -23.72
C MET A 76 -35.62 67.52 -24.04
N PRO A 77 -36.23 68.58 -23.49
CA PRO A 77 -35.69 69.93 -23.61
C PRO A 77 -34.35 70.02 -22.85
N LEU A 78 -33.37 70.68 -23.45
CA LEU A 78 -32.02 70.80 -22.89
C LEU A 78 -32.02 71.79 -21.72
N ALA A 79 -32.45 71.33 -20.53
CA ALA A 79 -32.29 72.05 -19.28
C ALA A 79 -31.29 71.32 -18.38
N CYS A 80 -30.08 71.87 -18.27
CA CYS A 80 -29.03 71.59 -17.28
C CYS A 80 -28.89 70.13 -16.79
N TYR A 81 -28.13 69.30 -17.53
CA TYR A 81 -27.55 68.09 -16.96
C TYR A 81 -26.48 68.47 -15.92
N LYS A 82 -26.78 68.25 -14.64
CA LYS A 82 -25.84 68.43 -13.54
C LYS A 82 -24.83 67.27 -13.53
N SER A 83 -23.84 67.34 -14.41
CA SER A 83 -22.63 66.53 -14.33
C SER A 83 -21.64 67.17 -13.36
N VAL A 84 -20.73 66.36 -12.80
CA VAL A 84 -19.69 66.75 -11.82
C VAL A 84 -18.66 67.79 -12.36
N TYR A 85 -18.84 68.31 -13.58
CA TYR A 85 -18.12 69.47 -14.08
C TYR A 85 -19.11 70.49 -14.69
N ASP A 86 -19.39 71.57 -13.95
CA ASP A 86 -20.22 72.71 -14.39
C ASP A 86 -19.58 73.41 -15.60
N VAL A 87 -20.15 73.21 -16.80
CA VAL A 87 -19.96 74.09 -17.96
C VAL A 87 -21.29 74.22 -18.70
N CYS A 88 -21.92 75.39 -18.60
CA CYS A 88 -23.03 75.78 -19.47
C CYS A 88 -22.43 76.38 -20.75
N VAL A 89 -22.76 75.82 -21.92
CA VAL A 89 -22.43 76.44 -23.21
C VAL A 89 -23.69 77.13 -23.71
N ASP A 90 -23.64 78.45 -23.83
CA ASP A 90 -24.69 79.25 -24.45
C ASP A 90 -24.71 78.96 -25.96
N GLY A 91 -25.61 78.07 -26.39
CA GLY A 91 -25.84 77.73 -27.80
C GLY A 91 -27.24 77.17 -27.99
N GLU A 92 -27.89 77.52 -29.11
CA GLU A 92 -29.29 77.23 -29.45
C GLU A 92 -29.73 75.77 -29.17
N PRO A 93 -31.03 75.53 -28.86
CA PRO A 93 -31.51 74.20 -28.46
C PRO A 93 -31.37 73.19 -29.61
N GLY A 94 -30.28 72.44 -29.59
CA GLY A 94 -30.08 71.24 -30.40
C GLY A 94 -30.65 70.03 -29.67
N TRP A 95 -31.47 69.25 -30.36
CA TRP A 95 -32.01 67.99 -29.85
C TRP A 95 -30.92 66.90 -29.89
N VAL A 96 -30.70 66.19 -28.78
CA VAL A 96 -29.86 64.99 -28.74
C VAL A 96 -30.76 63.77 -28.79
N THR A 97 -30.69 63.00 -29.88
CA THR A 97 -31.45 61.76 -30.03
C THR A 97 -30.75 60.63 -29.29
N TYR A 98 -31.41 60.03 -28.30
CA TYR A 98 -30.93 58.81 -27.64
C TYR A 98 -31.68 57.61 -28.22
N VAL A 99 -31.01 56.81 -29.04
CA VAL A 99 -31.57 55.55 -29.56
C VAL A 99 -31.26 54.46 -28.55
N ALA A 100 -32.29 53.87 -27.94
CA ALA A 100 -32.11 52.70 -27.08
C ALA A 100 -31.63 51.53 -27.94
N PRO A 101 -30.56 50.80 -27.56
CA PRO A 101 -30.09 49.67 -28.34
C PRO A 101 -31.17 48.59 -28.40
N THR A 102 -31.50 48.12 -29.61
CA THR A 102 -32.46 47.04 -29.81
C THR A 102 -31.94 45.74 -29.17
N PRO A 103 -32.77 45.01 -28.39
CA PRO A 103 -32.34 43.77 -27.78
C PRO A 103 -32.06 42.72 -28.86
N PRO A 104 -31.01 41.89 -28.71
CA PRO A 104 -30.67 40.89 -29.71
C PRO A 104 -31.81 39.88 -29.90
N THR A 105 -32.17 39.63 -31.15
CA THR A 105 -33.18 38.62 -31.54
C THR A 105 -32.58 37.23 -31.72
N THR A 106 -31.25 37.15 -31.80
CA THR A 106 -30.50 35.91 -31.98
C THR A 106 -29.36 35.79 -30.97
N TYR A 107 -29.03 34.55 -30.61
CA TYR A 107 -27.93 34.20 -29.74
C TYR A 107 -27.01 33.19 -30.40
N THR A 108 -25.72 33.27 -30.03
CA THR A 108 -24.68 32.38 -30.51
C THR A 108 -24.36 31.33 -29.45
N LEU A 109 -24.36 30.05 -29.85
CA LEU A 109 -23.88 28.93 -29.06
C LEU A 109 -22.55 28.48 -29.61
N ARG A 110 -21.52 28.39 -28.76
CA ARG A 110 -20.18 27.97 -29.12
C ARG A 110 -19.73 26.81 -28.23
N TYR A 111 -19.58 25.65 -28.85
CA TYR A 111 -19.04 24.45 -28.23
C TYR A 111 -17.60 24.27 -28.68
N THR A 112 -16.73 23.89 -27.76
CA THR A 112 -15.33 23.57 -28.06
C THR A 112 -14.96 22.23 -27.44
N ALA A 113 -14.08 21.48 -28.08
CA ALA A 113 -13.46 20.31 -27.46
C ALA A 113 -12.22 20.77 -26.68
N GLY A 114 -12.09 20.29 -25.44
CA GLY A 114 -10.82 20.33 -24.72
C GLY A 114 -9.77 19.41 -25.36
N SER A 115 -8.61 19.30 -24.73
CA SER A 115 -7.59 18.33 -25.14
C SER A 115 -8.09 16.89 -25.05
N ASN A 116 -7.60 16.02 -25.94
CA ASN A 116 -7.86 14.57 -25.93
C ASN A 116 -9.30 14.16 -26.30
N GLY A 117 -9.94 14.96 -27.15
CA GLY A 117 -11.18 14.59 -27.79
C GLY A 117 -11.56 15.56 -28.90
N SER A 118 -12.73 15.32 -29.47
CA SER A 118 -13.30 16.09 -30.57
C SER A 118 -14.80 16.31 -30.38
N LEU A 119 -15.41 17.13 -31.23
CA LEU A 119 -16.86 17.30 -31.28
C LEU A 119 -17.40 16.79 -32.61
N THR A 120 -18.59 16.17 -32.56
CA THR A 120 -19.41 15.93 -33.76
C THR A 120 -20.73 16.70 -33.65
N GLY A 121 -21.19 17.28 -34.75
CA GLY A 121 -22.32 18.23 -34.79
C GLY A 121 -21.86 19.67 -35.08
N SER A 122 -22.78 20.63 -35.00
CA SER A 122 -22.48 22.05 -35.27
C SER A 122 -21.90 22.73 -34.03
N ALA A 123 -20.57 22.89 -33.98
CA ALA A 123 -19.85 23.50 -32.85
C ALA A 123 -20.12 25.01 -32.68
N THR A 124 -20.61 25.69 -33.72
CA THR A 124 -21.10 27.07 -33.61
C THR A 124 -22.48 27.13 -34.22
N GLN A 125 -23.42 27.74 -33.50
CA GLN A 125 -24.82 27.80 -33.88
C GLN A 125 -25.36 29.20 -33.60
N THR A 126 -26.28 29.66 -34.44
CA THR A 126 -27.03 30.90 -34.22
C THR A 126 -28.49 30.54 -34.17
N VAL A 127 -29.16 30.89 -33.07
CA VAL A 127 -30.57 30.57 -32.85
C VAL A 127 -31.34 31.82 -32.47
N ASN A 128 -32.64 31.87 -32.79
CA ASN A 128 -33.52 32.93 -32.29
C ASN A 128 -33.69 32.80 -30.78
N LYS A 129 -33.94 33.91 -30.09
CA LYS A 129 -34.32 33.90 -28.67
C LYS A 129 -35.47 32.92 -28.40
N GLY A 130 -35.32 32.08 -27.38
CA GLY A 130 -36.30 31.05 -26.99
C GLY A 130 -36.28 29.78 -27.86
N SER A 131 -35.48 29.72 -28.92
CA SER A 131 -35.31 28.50 -29.73
C SER A 131 -34.26 27.55 -29.12
N SER A 132 -34.24 26.31 -29.59
CA SER A 132 -33.23 25.31 -29.21
C SER A 132 -32.11 25.22 -30.24
N GLY A 133 -30.91 24.90 -29.78
CA GLY A 133 -29.81 24.46 -30.63
C GLY A 133 -30.00 23.03 -31.17
N THR A 134 -29.03 22.59 -31.97
CA THR A 134 -28.86 21.21 -32.42
C THR A 134 -27.89 20.45 -31.51
N ALA A 135 -28.04 19.14 -31.45
CA ALA A 135 -27.21 18.28 -30.61
C ALA A 135 -25.72 18.32 -31.00
N VAL A 136 -24.84 18.38 -30.01
CA VAL A 136 -23.38 18.30 -30.15
C VAL A 136 -22.87 17.15 -29.28
N THR A 137 -22.15 16.22 -29.88
CA THR A 137 -21.59 15.06 -29.18
C THR A 137 -20.10 15.29 -28.94
N ALA A 138 -19.67 15.20 -27.68
CA ALA A 138 -18.25 15.13 -27.33
C ALA A 138 -17.76 13.69 -27.56
N VAL A 139 -16.73 13.53 -28.39
CA VAL A 139 -16.16 12.22 -28.75
C VAL A 139 -14.75 12.16 -28.17
N PRO A 140 -14.50 11.36 -27.13
CA PRO A 140 -13.16 11.22 -26.56
C PRO A 140 -12.19 10.54 -27.55
N ASP A 141 -10.91 10.92 -27.47
CA ASP A 141 -9.85 10.17 -28.15
C ASP A 141 -9.61 8.82 -27.47
N SER A 142 -8.88 7.92 -28.12
CA SER A 142 -8.56 6.61 -27.55
C SER A 142 -7.81 6.73 -26.21
N GLY A 143 -8.29 6.03 -25.17
CA GLY A 143 -7.74 6.09 -23.81
C GLY A 143 -8.24 7.29 -23.00
N TYR A 144 -9.30 7.95 -23.44
CA TYR A 144 -9.98 9.03 -22.72
C TYR A 144 -11.48 8.76 -22.65
N GLU A 145 -12.14 9.40 -21.68
CA GLU A 145 -13.59 9.44 -21.54
C GLU A 145 -14.09 10.88 -21.43
N PHE A 146 -15.32 11.13 -21.89
CA PHE A 146 -15.97 12.42 -21.67
C PHE A 146 -16.33 12.54 -20.18
N SER A 147 -15.82 13.57 -19.52
CA SER A 147 -16.10 13.83 -18.11
C SER A 147 -17.31 14.74 -17.94
N LYS A 148 -17.25 15.96 -18.49
CA LYS A 148 -18.28 17.00 -18.36
C LYS A 148 -18.06 18.14 -19.36
N TRP A 149 -19.04 19.03 -19.47
CA TRP A 149 -18.86 20.35 -20.04
C TRP A 149 -18.35 21.33 -18.98
N SER A 150 -17.76 22.45 -19.40
CA SER A 150 -17.17 23.47 -18.52
C SER A 150 -18.18 24.20 -17.60
N ASP A 151 -19.47 23.97 -17.78
CA ASP A 151 -20.59 24.42 -16.93
C ASP A 151 -21.17 23.27 -16.08
N ASP A 152 -20.37 22.22 -15.85
CA ASP A 152 -20.68 21.04 -15.03
C ASP A 152 -21.80 20.13 -15.54
N ILE A 153 -22.32 20.38 -16.75
CA ILE A 153 -23.27 19.47 -17.40
C ILE A 153 -22.54 18.19 -17.84
N THR A 154 -23.07 17.03 -17.45
CA THR A 154 -22.51 15.71 -17.80
C THR A 154 -23.25 15.00 -18.94
N THR A 155 -24.27 15.63 -19.50
CA THR A 155 -25.04 15.06 -20.63
C THR A 155 -24.23 15.12 -21.93
N ASN A 156 -24.11 13.98 -22.61
CA ASN A 156 -23.47 13.84 -23.90
C ASN A 156 -24.24 12.79 -24.75
N PRO A 157 -24.80 13.14 -25.91
CA PRO A 157 -24.75 14.43 -26.60
C PRO A 157 -25.52 15.54 -25.87
N ARG A 158 -25.09 16.79 -26.06
CA ARG A 158 -25.68 17.99 -25.46
C ARG A 158 -26.54 18.75 -26.44
N THR A 159 -27.70 19.23 -25.97
CA THR A 159 -28.58 20.17 -26.68
C THR A 159 -29.03 21.24 -25.70
N ASP A 160 -28.82 22.52 -26.04
CA ASP A 160 -29.31 23.64 -25.25
C ASP A 160 -30.66 24.12 -25.80
N SER A 161 -31.69 24.15 -24.96
CA SER A 161 -33.06 24.52 -25.30
C SER A 161 -33.47 25.85 -24.67
N ASN A 162 -34.51 26.50 -25.22
CA ASN A 162 -35.03 27.77 -24.71
C ASN A 162 -33.93 28.84 -24.50
N VAL A 163 -33.10 29.07 -25.53
CA VAL A 163 -31.88 29.89 -25.39
C VAL A 163 -32.24 31.36 -25.15
N GLN A 164 -31.87 31.88 -23.98
CA GLN A 164 -32.10 33.27 -23.56
C GLN A 164 -30.84 34.15 -23.61
N GLY A 165 -29.70 33.58 -23.96
CA GLY A 165 -28.41 34.27 -24.02
C GLY A 165 -27.36 33.47 -24.80
N ASN A 166 -26.20 34.07 -25.05
CA ASN A 166 -25.08 33.37 -25.68
C ASN A 166 -24.55 32.25 -24.76
N ILE A 167 -24.16 31.12 -25.34
CA ILE A 167 -23.57 29.99 -24.62
C ILE A 167 -22.17 29.75 -25.16
N THR A 168 -21.19 29.57 -24.27
CA THR A 168 -19.84 29.16 -24.65
C THR A 168 -19.33 28.12 -23.67
N VAL A 169 -19.17 26.89 -24.13
CA VAL A 169 -18.80 25.74 -23.27
C VAL A 169 -17.74 24.87 -23.92
N THR A 170 -16.94 24.21 -23.08
CA THR A 170 -15.86 23.31 -23.50
C THR A 170 -16.13 21.91 -22.98
N ALA A 171 -16.01 20.88 -23.81
CA ALA A 171 -16.04 19.49 -23.37
C ALA A 171 -14.70 19.12 -22.72
N GLU A 172 -14.75 18.57 -21.51
CA GLU A 172 -13.60 18.11 -20.75
C GLU A 172 -13.50 16.59 -20.85
N PHE A 173 -12.30 16.11 -21.17
CA PHE A 173 -11.98 14.69 -21.30
C PHE A 173 -10.95 14.30 -20.24
N LEU A 174 -11.18 13.15 -19.59
CA LEU A 174 -10.26 12.57 -18.63
C LEU A 174 -9.69 11.28 -19.18
N VAL A 175 -8.54 10.85 -18.67
CA VAL A 175 -7.95 9.58 -19.06
C VAL A 175 -8.92 8.46 -18.68
N GLU A 176 -9.25 7.60 -19.63
CA GLU A 176 -10.07 6.41 -19.41
C GLU A 176 -9.33 5.55 -18.38
N SER A 177 -10.00 5.28 -17.27
CA SER A 177 -9.40 4.57 -16.16
C SER A 177 -9.07 3.14 -16.61
N SER A 178 -7.79 2.95 -16.97
CA SER A 178 -7.31 1.68 -17.50
C SER A 178 -7.13 0.74 -16.32
N THR A 179 -7.99 -0.26 -16.20
CA THR A 179 -7.80 -1.28 -15.17
C THR A 179 -6.66 -2.22 -15.51
N ILE A 180 -5.92 -2.65 -14.49
CA ILE A 180 -4.88 -3.66 -14.56
C ILE A 180 -5.19 -4.81 -13.61
N THR A 181 -4.71 -6.00 -13.94
CA THR A 181 -4.93 -7.21 -13.13
C THR A 181 -3.66 -7.58 -12.36
N LEU A 182 -3.81 -7.82 -11.06
CA LEU A 182 -2.81 -8.43 -10.19
C LEU A 182 -3.21 -9.87 -9.87
N THR A 183 -2.31 -10.81 -10.09
CA THR A 183 -2.51 -12.25 -9.86
C THR A 183 -1.47 -12.79 -8.89
N TYR A 184 -1.94 -13.40 -7.80
CA TYR A 184 -1.11 -14.02 -6.78
C TYR A 184 -1.36 -15.52 -6.76
N MET A 185 -0.29 -16.30 -6.75
CA MET A 185 -0.35 -17.77 -6.77
C MET A 185 0.36 -18.36 -5.55
N ALA A 186 -0.15 -19.46 -5.01
CA ALA A 186 0.58 -20.26 -4.05
C ALA A 186 1.53 -21.20 -4.77
N GLY A 187 2.80 -21.25 -4.35
CA GLY A 187 3.69 -22.36 -4.66
C GLY A 187 3.29 -23.62 -3.89
N PRO A 188 4.00 -24.75 -4.11
CA PRO A 188 3.74 -25.97 -3.37
C PRO A 188 3.98 -25.80 -1.86
N ASN A 189 3.29 -26.61 -1.05
CA ASN A 189 3.41 -26.66 0.41
C ASN A 189 2.95 -25.38 1.14
N GLY A 190 1.98 -24.69 0.55
CA GLY A 190 1.29 -23.58 1.17
C GLY A 190 0.05 -23.16 0.40
N SER A 191 -0.63 -22.15 0.92
CA SER A 191 -1.84 -21.56 0.36
C SER A 191 -1.79 -20.04 0.49
N LEU A 192 -2.74 -19.36 -0.17
CA LEU A 192 -2.93 -17.92 -0.02
C LEU A 192 -4.28 -17.64 0.64
N THR A 193 -4.33 -16.58 1.45
CA THR A 193 -5.58 -16.00 1.96
C THR A 193 -5.67 -14.52 1.55
N GLY A 194 -6.89 -14.03 1.32
CA GLY A 194 -7.15 -12.71 0.72
C GLY A 194 -7.61 -12.80 -0.73
N ASN A 195 -7.70 -11.67 -1.43
CA ASN A 195 -8.08 -11.64 -2.84
C ASN A 195 -6.86 -11.89 -3.74
N THR A 196 -6.78 -13.07 -4.34
CA THR A 196 -5.65 -13.50 -5.18
C THR A 196 -5.72 -13.06 -6.64
N SER A 197 -6.86 -12.50 -7.07
CA SER A 197 -7.03 -11.91 -8.40
C SER A 197 -7.72 -10.55 -8.25
N GLN A 198 -6.94 -9.49 -8.41
CA GLN A 198 -7.39 -8.13 -8.15
C GLN A 198 -7.41 -7.35 -9.46
N THR A 199 -8.48 -6.59 -9.69
CA THR A 199 -8.57 -5.62 -10.78
C THR A 199 -8.60 -4.24 -10.16
N ILE A 200 -7.59 -3.41 -10.47
CA ILE A 200 -7.42 -2.07 -9.90
C ILE A 200 -7.17 -1.05 -11.01
N GLU A 201 -7.46 0.21 -10.76
CA GLU A 201 -7.10 1.30 -11.68
C GLU A 201 -5.59 1.57 -11.67
N LEU A 202 -5.07 2.14 -12.75
CA LEU A 202 -3.66 2.56 -12.80
C LEU A 202 -3.33 3.54 -11.66
N GLY A 203 -2.28 3.22 -10.91
CA GLY A 203 -1.79 4.03 -9.79
C GLY A 203 -2.48 3.73 -8.45
N GLU A 204 -3.49 2.85 -8.43
CA GLU A 204 -4.11 2.41 -7.17
C GLU A 204 -3.29 1.32 -6.46
N ASP A 205 -3.64 1.09 -5.20
CA ASP A 205 -3.08 0.04 -4.37
C ASP A 205 -3.92 -1.25 -4.47
N GLY A 206 -3.24 -2.40 -4.45
CA GLY A 206 -3.88 -3.69 -4.27
C GLY A 206 -4.32 -3.94 -2.82
N THR A 207 -5.07 -5.02 -2.62
CA THR A 207 -5.45 -5.50 -1.29
C THR A 207 -4.45 -6.51 -0.74
N ALA A 208 -4.38 -6.65 0.58
CA ALA A 208 -3.45 -7.56 1.24
C ALA A 208 -3.68 -9.03 0.86
N VAL A 209 -2.59 -9.74 0.54
CA VAL A 209 -2.56 -11.19 0.29
C VAL A 209 -1.55 -11.84 1.23
N THR A 210 -2.02 -12.82 2.02
CA THR A 210 -1.17 -13.51 3.02
C THR A 210 -0.81 -14.89 2.51
N ALA A 211 0.48 -15.20 2.48
CA ALA A 211 0.99 -16.54 2.23
C ALA A 211 0.97 -17.36 3.54
N VAL A 212 0.29 -18.50 3.51
CA VAL A 212 0.13 -19.41 4.66
C VAL A 212 0.83 -20.71 4.34
N ALA A 213 1.89 -21.02 5.09
CA ALA A 213 2.65 -22.26 4.90
C ALA A 213 1.89 -23.46 5.47
N ASP A 214 2.01 -24.62 4.81
CA ASP A 214 1.51 -25.87 5.36
C ASP A 214 2.35 -26.31 6.59
N SER A 215 1.85 -27.26 7.35
CA SER A 215 2.57 -27.80 8.52
C SER A 215 3.95 -28.35 8.11
N GLY A 216 5.00 -27.95 8.85
CA GLY A 216 6.38 -28.30 8.55
C GLY A 216 7.05 -27.46 7.45
N TYR A 217 6.38 -26.41 6.98
CA TYR A 217 6.92 -25.45 6.00
C TYR A 217 6.92 -24.03 6.56
N ARG A 218 7.66 -23.14 5.88
CA ARG A 218 7.62 -21.70 6.12
C ARG A 218 7.60 -20.94 4.80
N PHE A 219 6.94 -19.79 4.80
CA PHE A 219 7.03 -18.83 3.71
C PHE A 219 8.44 -18.24 3.65
N VAL A 220 9.03 -18.20 2.46
CA VAL A 220 10.38 -17.67 2.23
C VAL A 220 10.30 -16.27 1.64
N LYS A 221 9.61 -16.15 0.50
CA LYS A 221 9.49 -14.93 -0.31
C LYS A 221 8.49 -15.14 -1.44
N TRP A 222 8.15 -14.08 -2.13
CA TRP A 222 7.54 -14.12 -3.44
C TRP A 222 8.61 -14.28 -4.53
N HIS A 223 8.23 -14.80 -5.70
CA HIS A 223 9.17 -15.12 -6.79
C HIS A 223 9.95 -13.90 -7.32
N ASP A 224 9.42 -12.70 -7.14
CA ASP A 224 10.05 -11.43 -7.49
C ASP A 224 11.04 -10.94 -6.42
N GLY A 225 11.23 -11.71 -5.34
CA GLY A 225 12.18 -11.45 -4.27
C GLY A 225 11.60 -10.70 -3.07
N VAL A 226 10.33 -10.29 -3.12
CA VAL A 226 9.67 -9.59 -2.01
C VAL A 226 9.43 -10.56 -0.84
N THR A 227 9.73 -10.14 0.39
CA THR A 227 9.58 -10.98 1.60
C THR A 227 8.38 -10.60 2.47
N ASP A 228 7.63 -9.57 2.08
CA ASP A 228 6.48 -9.10 2.86
C ASP A 228 5.35 -10.13 2.88
N ASN A 229 4.80 -10.37 4.07
CA ASN A 229 3.68 -11.27 4.30
C ASN A 229 2.88 -10.79 5.54
N PRO A 230 1.67 -10.24 5.38
CA PRO A 230 0.93 -10.09 4.14
C PRO A 230 1.60 -9.13 3.14
N ARG A 231 1.45 -9.42 1.85
CA ARG A 231 1.91 -8.59 0.74
C ARG A 231 0.83 -7.59 0.31
N ILE A 232 1.23 -6.35 0.06
CA ILE A 232 0.40 -5.28 -0.51
C ILE A 232 1.22 -4.59 -1.60
N ASP A 233 0.78 -4.65 -2.85
CA ASP A 233 1.39 -3.92 -3.95
C ASP A 233 0.75 -2.54 -4.06
N LYS A 234 1.57 -1.49 -4.03
CA LYS A 234 1.12 -0.09 -3.98
C LYS A 234 1.48 0.68 -5.24
N ASN A 235 0.66 1.66 -5.60
CA ASN A 235 0.89 2.58 -6.72
C ASN A 235 1.23 1.83 -8.03
N VAL A 236 0.35 0.92 -8.44
CA VAL A 236 0.68 -0.07 -9.48
C VAL A 236 0.31 0.46 -10.88
N TYR A 237 1.27 0.45 -11.81
CA TYR A 237 1.10 0.95 -13.19
C TYR A 237 1.14 -0.13 -14.27
N GLY A 238 1.17 -1.41 -13.89
CA GLY A 238 1.20 -2.52 -14.84
C GLY A 238 0.76 -3.83 -14.21
N PRO A 239 0.38 -4.82 -15.04
CA PRO A 239 -0.09 -6.11 -14.54
C PRO A 239 1.02 -6.83 -13.76
N LEU A 240 0.60 -7.56 -12.73
CA LEU A 240 1.48 -8.31 -11.84
C LEU A 240 1.04 -9.76 -11.80
N ALA A 241 1.99 -10.69 -11.89
CA ALA A 241 1.74 -12.11 -11.63
C ALA A 241 2.89 -12.65 -10.77
N VAL A 242 2.61 -13.02 -9.52
CA VAL A 242 3.63 -13.45 -8.56
C VAL A 242 3.22 -14.72 -7.83
N THR A 243 4.19 -15.58 -7.54
CA THR A 243 3.99 -16.83 -6.80
C THR A 243 4.70 -16.77 -5.44
N ALA A 244 4.04 -17.20 -4.37
CA ALA A 244 4.66 -17.37 -3.05
C ALA A 244 5.51 -18.65 -3.02
N GLU A 245 6.74 -18.54 -2.50
CA GLU A 245 7.68 -19.66 -2.34
C GLU A 245 7.75 -20.10 -0.89
N PHE A 246 7.63 -21.41 -0.68
CA PHE A 246 7.69 -22.06 0.63
C PHE A 246 8.85 -23.05 0.66
N GLU A 247 9.45 -23.23 1.84
CA GLU A 247 10.50 -24.22 2.09
C GLU A 247 10.23 -25.00 3.37
N VAL A 248 10.92 -26.13 3.54
CA VAL A 248 10.81 -26.94 4.77
C VAL A 248 11.21 -26.08 5.97
N GLY A 249 10.29 -25.94 6.91
CA GLY A 249 10.53 -25.32 8.20
C GLY A 249 11.16 -26.35 9.12
N PHE A 250 12.40 -26.12 9.54
CA PHE A 250 12.99 -26.91 10.61
C PHE A 250 12.33 -26.51 11.94
N PRO A 251 11.99 -27.47 12.82
CA PRO A 251 11.49 -27.15 14.15
C PRO A 251 12.54 -26.32 14.90
N THR A 252 12.08 -25.35 15.69
CA THR A 252 12.97 -24.47 16.48
C THR A 252 13.48 -25.12 17.76
N SER A 253 12.95 -26.31 18.11
CA SER A 253 13.36 -27.09 19.27
C SER A 253 12.94 -28.55 19.10
N TYR A 254 13.64 -29.45 19.78
CA TYR A 254 13.33 -30.87 19.93
C TYR A 254 13.11 -31.22 21.40
N THR A 255 12.36 -32.28 21.66
CA THR A 255 12.08 -32.77 23.02
C THR A 255 12.93 -34.00 23.34
N LEU A 256 13.59 -34.01 24.50
CA LEU A 256 14.25 -35.19 25.06
C LEU A 256 13.48 -35.67 26.29
N GLY A 257 12.95 -36.89 26.24
CA GLY A 257 12.29 -37.53 27.37
C GLY A 257 13.12 -38.68 27.94
N TYR A 258 13.21 -38.76 29.26
CA TYR A 258 13.88 -39.86 29.96
C TYR A 258 12.92 -40.51 30.95
N ASP A 259 12.87 -41.84 30.97
CA ASP A 259 12.10 -42.60 31.96
C ASP A 259 12.86 -43.88 32.36
N ILE A 260 12.25 -44.69 33.20
CA ILE A 260 12.78 -45.95 33.70
C ILE A 260 11.99 -47.09 33.09
N TRP A 261 12.70 -48.11 32.65
CA TRP A 261 12.09 -49.34 32.18
C TRP A 261 11.39 -50.07 33.35
N LEU A 262 10.13 -50.46 33.16
CA LEU A 262 9.38 -51.24 34.14
C LEU A 262 9.78 -52.71 34.06
N ASP A 263 9.96 -53.36 35.21
CA ASP A 263 10.15 -54.82 35.24
C ASP A 263 8.85 -55.59 34.92
N GLU A 264 8.93 -56.92 34.94
CA GLU A 264 7.80 -57.82 34.65
C GLU A 264 6.60 -57.61 35.61
N ASP A 265 6.87 -57.10 36.81
CA ASP A 265 5.88 -56.80 37.84
C ASP A 265 5.39 -55.34 37.77
N GLY A 266 5.89 -54.54 36.83
CA GLY A 266 5.52 -53.14 36.62
C GLY A 266 6.22 -52.15 37.55
N ASN A 267 7.29 -52.55 38.24
CA ASN A 267 8.01 -51.71 39.19
C ASN A 267 9.16 -50.95 38.53
N LYS A 268 9.45 -49.74 39.06
CA LYS A 268 10.65 -48.97 38.72
C LYS A 268 11.78 -49.34 39.68
N ASN A 269 12.82 -49.99 39.16
CA ASN A 269 13.96 -50.49 39.95
C ASN A 269 15.09 -49.46 40.17
N GLY A 270 14.78 -48.19 39.97
CA GLY A 270 15.66 -47.06 40.22
C GLY A 270 14.89 -45.75 40.21
N THR A 271 15.64 -44.64 40.24
CA THR A 271 15.14 -43.27 40.08
C THR A 271 16.02 -42.51 39.08
N LEU A 272 15.50 -41.47 38.45
CA LEU A 272 16.27 -40.55 37.62
C LEU A 272 16.49 -39.23 38.35
N THR A 273 17.68 -38.67 38.22
CA THR A 273 18.02 -37.33 38.73
C THR A 273 18.55 -36.46 37.61
N GLY A 274 18.20 -35.17 37.62
CA GLY A 274 18.41 -34.24 36.50
C GLY A 274 17.09 -33.82 35.85
N ASP A 275 17.16 -33.11 34.72
CA ASP A 275 15.99 -32.72 33.94
C ASP A 275 15.60 -33.87 32.99
N ILE A 276 14.49 -34.55 33.28
CA ILE A 276 14.03 -35.72 32.53
C ILE A 276 13.12 -35.39 31.34
N ALA A 277 12.77 -34.12 31.15
CA ALA A 277 11.94 -33.64 30.04
C ALA A 277 12.50 -32.32 29.54
N GLN A 278 13.39 -32.39 28.55
CA GLN A 278 14.19 -31.26 28.10
C GLN A 278 13.70 -30.75 26.75
N THR A 279 13.76 -29.44 26.55
CA THR A 279 13.59 -28.80 25.24
C THR A 279 14.95 -28.27 24.78
N VAL A 280 15.42 -28.75 23.63
CA VAL A 280 16.77 -28.47 23.13
C VAL A 280 16.71 -27.87 21.72
N ASP A 281 17.50 -26.84 21.47
CA ASP A 281 17.64 -26.25 20.14
C ASP A 281 18.24 -27.26 19.13
N PRO A 282 17.94 -27.15 17.83
CA PRO A 282 18.60 -27.98 16.81
C PRO A 282 20.13 -27.92 16.88
N ALA A 283 20.77 -29.08 16.82
CA ALA A 283 22.20 -29.31 17.04
C ALA A 283 22.72 -28.93 18.44
N GLY A 284 21.82 -28.61 19.39
CA GLY A 284 22.13 -28.40 20.79
C GLY A 284 22.38 -29.72 21.54
N TYR A 285 22.78 -29.59 22.80
CA TYR A 285 22.99 -30.72 23.71
C TYR A 285 22.03 -30.59 24.88
N GLY A 286 21.46 -31.71 25.30
CA GLY A 286 20.72 -31.81 26.53
C GLY A 286 21.60 -31.61 27.76
N THR A 287 20.97 -31.62 28.93
CA THR A 287 21.65 -31.67 30.21
C THR A 287 21.78 -33.11 30.71
N ALA A 288 22.72 -33.34 31.63
CA ALA A 288 23.04 -34.65 32.14
C ALA A 288 21.89 -35.25 33.00
N VAL A 289 21.48 -36.49 32.69
CA VAL A 289 20.50 -37.27 33.45
C VAL A 289 21.19 -38.49 34.05
N THR A 290 21.07 -38.66 35.37
CA THR A 290 21.71 -39.77 36.10
C THR A 290 20.67 -40.81 36.50
N ALA A 291 20.91 -42.06 36.14
CA ALA A 291 20.14 -43.21 36.60
C ALA A 291 20.68 -43.71 37.94
N VAL A 292 19.87 -43.63 38.99
CA VAL A 292 20.24 -44.02 40.36
C VAL A 292 19.53 -45.33 40.70
N PRO A 293 20.24 -46.46 40.86
CA PRO A 293 19.62 -47.73 41.18
C PRO A 293 19.02 -47.74 42.59
N ASN A 294 17.90 -48.45 42.77
CA ASN A 294 17.40 -48.77 44.10
C ASN A 294 18.31 -49.79 44.80
N THR A 295 18.22 -49.90 46.12
CA THR A 295 18.98 -50.88 46.89
C THR A 295 18.78 -52.30 46.35
N GLY A 296 19.88 -53.02 46.11
CA GLY A 296 19.84 -54.37 45.55
C GLY A 296 19.75 -54.41 44.02
N TYR A 297 19.76 -53.26 43.35
CA TYR A 297 19.84 -53.15 41.89
C TYR A 297 21.11 -52.43 41.46
N HIS A 298 21.49 -52.60 40.20
CA HIS A 298 22.49 -51.77 39.55
C HIS A 298 21.99 -51.35 38.17
N PHE A 299 22.38 -50.13 37.75
CA PHE A 299 22.12 -49.64 36.40
C PHE A 299 22.93 -50.48 35.40
N THR A 300 22.29 -50.95 34.34
CA THR A 300 22.95 -51.73 33.30
C THR A 300 23.25 -50.88 32.08
N GLN A 301 22.21 -50.30 31.48
CA GLN A 301 22.28 -49.51 30.26
C GLN A 301 20.97 -48.75 30.06
N TRP A 302 20.97 -47.81 29.12
CA TRP A 302 19.78 -47.27 28.51
C TRP A 302 19.26 -48.22 27.43
N HIS A 303 17.97 -48.14 27.10
CA HIS A 303 17.31 -49.06 26.16
C HIS A 303 17.89 -49.07 24.73
N ASP A 304 18.60 -48.02 24.35
CA ASP A 304 19.33 -47.88 23.08
C ASP A 304 20.75 -48.45 23.15
N GLY A 305 21.11 -49.10 24.26
CA GLY A 305 22.40 -49.77 24.49
C GLY A 305 23.51 -48.86 25.02
N VAL A 306 23.23 -47.57 25.24
CA VAL A 306 24.20 -46.63 25.82
C VAL A 306 24.41 -46.98 27.31
N THR A 307 25.65 -47.02 27.78
CA THR A 307 25.99 -47.35 29.19
C THR A 307 26.45 -46.15 30.01
N ASP A 308 26.53 -44.96 29.39
CA ASP A 308 26.95 -43.73 30.06
C ASP A 308 25.95 -43.34 31.18
N ASN A 309 26.49 -43.09 32.37
CA ASN A 309 25.73 -42.63 33.53
C ASN A 309 26.61 -41.70 34.39
N PRO A 310 26.37 -40.38 34.40
CA PRO A 310 25.23 -39.68 33.80
C PRO A 310 25.24 -39.65 32.26
N ARG A 311 24.05 -39.70 31.66
CA ARG A 311 23.83 -39.60 30.21
C ARG A 311 23.59 -38.17 29.77
N THR A 312 24.16 -37.77 28.64
CA THR A 312 23.88 -36.48 27.99
C THR A 312 23.68 -36.72 26.49
N ASP A 313 22.54 -36.32 25.94
CA ASP A 313 22.25 -36.51 24.51
C ASP A 313 22.53 -35.25 23.69
N GLY A 314 23.30 -35.39 22.61
CA GLY A 314 23.53 -34.35 21.62
C GLY A 314 24.70 -34.67 20.68
N PRO A 315 24.84 -33.95 19.55
CA PRO A 315 23.94 -32.90 19.06
C PRO A 315 22.58 -33.45 18.59
N VAL A 316 21.48 -32.80 18.99
CA VAL A 316 20.10 -33.27 18.76
C VAL A 316 19.56 -32.79 17.41
N TYR A 317 19.01 -33.71 16.60
CA TYR A 317 18.38 -33.41 15.30
C TYR A 317 16.93 -33.92 15.18
N GLY A 318 16.37 -34.40 16.29
CA GLY A 318 15.04 -35.01 16.37
C GLY A 318 14.64 -35.24 17.82
N ASP A 319 13.36 -35.47 18.07
CA ASP A 319 12.88 -35.87 19.39
C ASP A 319 13.47 -37.23 19.78
N LEU A 320 13.80 -37.39 21.07
CA LEU A 320 14.42 -38.59 21.60
C LEU A 320 13.73 -39.01 22.91
N TYR A 321 13.51 -40.31 23.06
CA TYR A 321 12.99 -40.89 24.30
C TYR A 321 13.90 -42.03 24.76
N SER A 322 14.36 -41.98 26.01
CA SER A 322 15.34 -42.91 26.55
C SER A 322 14.92 -43.54 27.88
N TYR A 323 15.00 -44.87 27.97
CA TYR A 323 14.62 -45.62 29.18
C TYR A 323 15.84 -46.23 29.86
N ALA A 324 16.04 -45.96 31.15
CA ALA A 324 17.10 -46.59 31.95
C ALA A 324 16.70 -48.01 32.40
N GLN A 325 17.61 -48.97 32.25
CA GLN A 325 17.42 -50.37 32.67
C GLN A 325 18.27 -50.68 33.92
N PHE A 326 17.71 -51.51 34.79
CA PHE A 326 18.32 -51.94 36.05
C PHE A 326 18.17 -53.45 36.20
N THR A 327 19.16 -54.09 36.81
CA THR A 327 19.09 -55.53 37.14
C THR A 327 19.50 -55.77 38.59
N VAL A 328 18.99 -56.85 39.18
CA VAL A 328 19.29 -57.26 40.56
C VAL A 328 20.81 -57.46 40.69
N GLY A 329 21.42 -56.84 41.69
CA GLY A 329 22.82 -57.06 42.04
C GLY A 329 23.01 -58.47 42.57
N GLY A 330 23.86 -59.25 41.92
CA GLY A 330 24.40 -60.49 42.50
C GLY A 330 25.29 -60.16 43.70
N GLU A 331 25.23 -61.01 44.72
CA GLU A 331 25.98 -60.86 45.98
C GLU A 331 27.46 -60.50 45.76
N GLU A 332 27.93 -59.48 46.48
CA GLU A 332 29.35 -59.19 46.64
C GLU A 332 30.06 -60.48 47.13
N PRO A 333 31.13 -60.96 46.49
CA PRO A 333 31.87 -62.11 47.00
C PRO A 333 32.40 -61.74 48.38
N GLN A 334 31.86 -62.37 49.42
CA GLN A 334 32.41 -62.25 50.76
C GLN A 334 33.86 -62.74 50.72
N VAL A 335 34.81 -61.81 50.78
CA VAL A 335 36.23 -62.12 50.96
C VAL A 335 36.37 -62.77 52.33
N PRO A 336 36.77 -64.06 52.44
CA PRO A 336 37.05 -64.64 53.75
C PRO A 336 38.28 -63.95 54.37
N PRO A 337 38.35 -63.78 55.71
CA PRO A 337 39.45 -63.07 56.35
C PRO A 337 40.75 -63.82 56.11
N GLY A 338 41.77 -63.09 55.66
CA GLY A 338 43.01 -63.66 55.15
C GLY A 338 43.83 -64.45 56.16
N THR A 339 44.75 -65.24 55.61
CA THR A 339 45.98 -65.65 56.27
C THR A 339 47.13 -65.30 55.34
N GLY A 340 48.10 -64.57 55.87
CA GLY A 340 49.26 -64.11 55.12
C GLY A 340 50.14 -65.27 54.67
N ASP A 341 50.92 -65.05 53.62
CA ASP A 341 52.37 -65.09 53.75
C ASP A 341 53.06 -64.67 52.45
N THR A 342 54.04 -63.78 52.64
CA THR A 342 55.28 -63.60 51.86
C THR A 342 55.20 -63.38 50.35
N VAL A 343 55.47 -62.13 49.96
CA VAL A 343 56.05 -61.77 48.65
C VAL A 343 57.48 -62.32 48.57
N PRO A 344 57.89 -62.87 47.41
CA PRO A 344 59.17 -62.44 46.87
C PRO A 344 59.03 -61.90 45.45
N GLN A 345 59.63 -60.73 45.27
CA GLN A 345 59.81 -59.99 44.03
C GLN A 345 60.94 -60.63 43.20
N THR A 346 60.68 -61.02 41.95
CA THR A 346 61.72 -61.07 40.90
C THR A 346 61.16 -60.73 39.51
N GLY A 347 61.82 -59.78 38.82
CA GLY A 347 61.85 -59.51 37.36
C GLY A 347 60.51 -59.23 36.64
N ILE A 348 60.16 -58.01 36.21
CA ILE A 348 60.69 -57.29 35.05
C ILE A 348 60.98 -58.21 33.85
N PHE A 349 59.89 -58.50 33.10
CA PHE A 349 59.73 -58.95 31.70
C PHE A 349 60.46 -60.23 31.24
N ASP A 350 59.73 -61.22 30.71
CA ASP A 350 59.59 -61.43 29.27
C ASP A 350 58.59 -62.57 28.92
N THR A 351 58.29 -62.61 27.63
CA THR A 351 57.18 -63.09 26.82
C THR A 351 57.36 -64.55 26.36
N VAL A 352 56.29 -65.10 25.73
CA VAL A 352 56.20 -66.28 24.81
C VAL A 352 55.45 -67.46 25.46
N LEU A 353 54.21 -67.88 25.13
CA LEU A 353 53.16 -67.59 24.13
C LEU A 353 51.84 -68.18 24.70
N GLY A 354 50.65 -67.58 24.63
CA GLY A 354 50.25 -66.29 24.10
C GLY A 354 48.73 -66.12 24.20
N THR A 355 48.28 -64.91 24.51
CA THR A 355 47.16 -64.22 23.86
C THR A 355 47.17 -62.76 24.30
N VAL A 356 46.80 -61.93 23.35
CA VAL A 356 47.04 -60.49 23.25
C VAL A 356 46.15 -59.72 24.22
N SER A 357 46.74 -58.74 24.91
CA SER A 357 46.01 -57.67 25.60
C SER A 357 45.25 -56.83 24.56
N VAL A 358 43.99 -57.21 24.33
CA VAL A 358 43.03 -56.48 23.52
C VAL A 358 42.47 -55.34 24.38
N GLY A 359 43.31 -54.34 24.67
CA GLY A 359 42.90 -53.19 25.50
C GLY A 359 43.39 -51.84 24.99
N THR A 360 44.55 -51.81 24.33
CA THR A 360 45.21 -50.53 23.98
C THR A 360 45.29 -50.25 22.48
N ALA A 361 45.04 -51.24 21.62
CA ALA A 361 44.96 -51.05 20.16
C ALA A 361 43.59 -50.53 19.67
N PHE A 362 42.50 -50.80 20.42
CA PHE A 362 41.15 -50.32 20.05
C PHE A 362 40.91 -48.85 20.36
N ILE A 363 41.68 -48.25 21.28
CA ILE A 363 41.58 -46.81 21.57
C ILE A 363 42.19 -45.97 20.44
N LEU A 364 43.19 -46.49 19.72
CA LEU A 364 43.75 -45.78 18.56
C LEU A 364 42.97 -46.04 17.26
N LEU A 365 42.38 -47.23 17.05
CA LEU A 365 41.50 -47.46 15.89
C LEU A 365 40.12 -46.81 16.04
N GLY A 366 39.52 -46.80 17.25
CA GLY A 366 38.26 -46.10 17.51
C GLY A 366 38.37 -44.58 17.37
N GLY A 367 39.53 -44.01 17.72
CA GLY A 367 39.85 -42.61 17.44
C GLY A 367 40.02 -42.31 15.95
N LEU A 368 40.57 -43.25 15.16
CA LEU A 368 40.77 -43.08 13.72
C LEU A 368 39.47 -43.22 12.91
N VAL A 369 38.52 -44.08 13.31
CA VAL A 369 37.20 -44.19 12.63
C VAL A 369 36.33 -42.95 12.88
N SER A 370 36.38 -42.39 14.10
CA SER A 370 35.69 -41.13 14.45
C SER A 370 36.29 -39.90 13.73
N GLN A 371 37.62 -39.87 13.55
CA GLN A 371 38.27 -38.82 12.76
C GLN A 371 38.00 -38.97 11.25
N TYR A 372 37.89 -40.20 10.72
CA TYR A 372 37.55 -40.46 9.32
C TYR A 372 36.12 -40.03 8.96
N SER A 373 35.14 -40.22 9.86
CA SER A 373 33.77 -39.73 9.63
C SER A 373 33.72 -38.19 9.67
N LYS A 374 34.38 -37.55 10.65
CA LYS A 374 34.51 -36.08 10.71
C LYS A 374 35.23 -35.49 9.50
N LEU A 375 36.25 -36.16 8.96
CA LEU A 375 36.94 -35.70 7.75
C LEU A 375 36.06 -35.82 6.51
N ASN A 376 35.32 -36.91 6.32
CA ASN A 376 34.41 -37.04 5.16
C ASN A 376 33.29 -35.99 5.18
N TYR A 377 32.67 -35.70 6.33
CA TYR A 377 31.66 -34.64 6.44
C TYR A 377 32.24 -33.23 6.27
N MET A 378 33.47 -32.98 6.74
CA MET A 378 34.18 -31.72 6.50
C MET A 378 34.61 -31.55 5.03
N PHE A 379 35.08 -32.61 4.37
CA PHE A 379 35.44 -32.55 2.96
C PHE A 379 34.22 -32.38 2.05
N ASP A 380 33.06 -32.95 2.39
CA ASP A 380 31.85 -32.78 1.59
C ASP A 380 31.30 -31.35 1.69
N SER A 381 31.26 -30.78 2.90
CA SER A 381 30.85 -29.38 3.12
C SER A 381 31.83 -28.34 2.54
N ILE A 382 33.14 -28.64 2.50
CA ILE A 382 34.13 -27.83 1.79
C ILE A 382 33.97 -27.98 0.27
N SER A 383 33.64 -29.19 -0.22
CA SER A 383 33.40 -29.44 -1.65
C SER A 383 32.20 -28.65 -2.17
N GLU A 384 31.11 -28.58 -1.39
CA GLU A 384 29.90 -27.83 -1.72
C GLU A 384 30.12 -26.31 -1.68
N ARG A 385 30.80 -25.80 -0.65
CA ARG A 385 31.17 -24.37 -0.60
C ARG A 385 32.08 -23.96 -1.76
N SER A 386 32.94 -24.87 -2.22
CA SER A 386 33.80 -24.62 -3.39
C SER A 386 33.02 -24.63 -4.70
N ARG A 387 32.03 -25.52 -4.85
CA ARG A 387 31.11 -25.57 -6.00
C ARG A 387 30.23 -24.34 -6.06
N PHE A 388 29.61 -23.97 -4.94
CA PHE A 388 28.81 -22.75 -4.81
C PHE A 388 29.61 -21.48 -5.14
N LYS A 389 30.86 -21.35 -4.63
CA LYS A 389 31.73 -20.22 -4.99
C LYS A 389 32.14 -20.22 -6.47
N LYS A 390 32.29 -21.39 -7.11
CA LYS A 390 32.57 -21.47 -8.56
C LYS A 390 31.36 -21.05 -9.37
N ASP A 391 30.15 -21.45 -8.98
CA ASP A 391 28.91 -21.08 -9.67
C ASP A 391 28.62 -19.59 -9.54
N LEU A 392 28.78 -19.00 -8.35
CA LEU A 392 28.65 -17.54 -8.16
C LEU A 392 29.66 -16.75 -9.01
N ARG A 393 30.88 -17.27 -9.17
CA ARG A 393 31.90 -16.65 -10.05
C ARG A 393 31.53 -16.81 -11.53
N ARG A 394 30.94 -17.94 -11.93
CA ARG A 394 30.48 -18.20 -13.30
C ARG A 394 29.32 -17.27 -13.65
N GLU A 395 28.36 -17.13 -12.76
CA GLU A 395 27.18 -16.28 -12.92
C GLU A 395 27.56 -14.78 -13.00
N ARG A 396 28.46 -14.31 -12.12
CA ARG A 396 29.02 -12.94 -12.22
C ARG A 396 29.73 -12.69 -13.55
N ARG A 397 30.39 -13.71 -14.14
CA ARG A 397 31.02 -13.58 -15.47
C ARG A 397 29.98 -13.51 -16.59
N ILE A 398 28.89 -14.28 -16.48
CA ILE A 398 27.78 -14.26 -17.44
C ILE A 398 27.07 -12.90 -17.40
N ASN A 399 26.74 -12.39 -16.21
CA ASN A 399 26.07 -11.09 -16.05
C ASN A 399 26.95 -9.92 -16.53
N ARG A 400 28.26 -9.98 -16.31
CA ARG A 400 29.19 -8.98 -16.89
C ARG A 400 29.29 -9.03 -18.42
N ARG A 401 29.15 -10.22 -19.02
CA ARG A 401 29.11 -10.36 -20.50
C ARG A 401 27.78 -9.86 -21.06
N ARG A 402 26.68 -10.17 -20.38
CA ARG A 402 25.34 -9.70 -20.74
C ARG A 402 25.25 -8.18 -20.67
N SER A 403 25.73 -7.55 -19.59
CA SER A 403 25.72 -6.08 -19.48
C SER A 403 26.64 -5.38 -20.50
N LYS A 404 27.76 -6.01 -20.89
CA LYS A 404 28.61 -5.50 -21.97
C LYS A 404 27.96 -5.63 -23.35
N LEU A 405 27.16 -6.68 -23.59
CA LEU A 405 26.40 -6.85 -24.81
C LEU A 405 25.25 -5.84 -24.90
N GLU A 406 24.51 -5.64 -23.81
CA GLU A 406 23.43 -4.63 -23.74
C GLU A 406 23.96 -3.21 -23.97
N LYS A 407 25.16 -2.88 -23.46
CA LYS A 407 25.85 -1.61 -23.74
C LYS A 407 26.42 -1.46 -25.15
N ARG A 408 26.48 -2.54 -25.94
CA ARG A 408 26.87 -2.48 -27.37
C ARG A 408 25.66 -2.48 -28.30
N PHE A 409 24.49 -2.87 -27.79
CA PHE A 409 23.21 -2.86 -28.52
C PHE A 409 22.46 -1.53 -28.36
N LYS A 410 22.64 -0.84 -27.23
CA LYS A 410 22.42 0.61 -27.13
C LYS A 410 23.62 1.36 -27.71
#